data_AF-A0A956PPG6-F1
#
_entry.id   AF-A0A956PPG6-F1
#
_cell.length_a   1.000
_cell.length_b   1.000
_cell.length_c   1.000
_cell.angle_alpha   90.00
_cell.angle_beta   90.00
_cell.angle_gamma   90.00
#
_symmetry.space_group_name_H-M   'P 1'
#
loop_
_entity.id
_entity.type
_entity.pdbx_description
1 polymer ?
#
loop_
_entity_poly.entity_id
_entity_poly.type
_entity_poly.pdbx_seq_one_letter_code
_entity_poly.pdbx_strand_id
1 'polypeptide(L)'
;METASNPFNDFVFLHATPSDRGSFTLATEKALAKLEKFQLPDPKLFILQWVQALVASGAETITMAYEESSIQNKFELTIEFDGPGYTRSEVDGLYDHVFRSGRDRSVDRLRELALGWLSACSLPINVMWLDSNGRRRVHSKVKGAVRETTEASTRSEGGRVEEMDIKHQLHIEGKGNYELDEIVRQKCKEVTCRLTVNGDSVGGGQAGVPWPNRPFRQGQTVGVMGATYGGSAASNLAFLRYGVEFISRPEPSLQPPVIARVSDDTLSKNVSQTDVVKDDAYEEFLGRLRSEMKRMGLELTGKRIPSYQREALNTFLQSYLVSYIDLRVFEDENRLKLMGEEFGNLVKFPMFRAAGQSFVSLSDLREEYDRRGYLLYSLDKRSQLARWDSILLVLEVEEVRVLQKYFSNLTALTYDEVRALSMGTMQHKLAGARRLAPVVSRQHSLSTQDQNVLTLIIPDTYPTGQALVVNKGKRYGTALPGV
;
A
#
# COMPACT_ATOMS: atom_id res chain seq x y z
N MET A 1 9.19 47.88 25.44
CA MET A 1 10.15 47.66 24.34
C MET A 1 11.52 47.53 24.99
N GLU A 2 11.83 46.34 25.47
CA GLU A 2 13.14 45.98 26.05
C GLU A 2 13.32 44.50 25.71
N THR A 3 14.22 44.22 24.77
CA THR A 3 14.59 42.87 24.37
C THR A 3 15.58 42.33 25.38
N ALA A 4 15.16 41.32 26.15
CA ALA A 4 16.03 40.56 27.04
C ALA A 4 17.11 39.86 26.21
N SER A 5 18.36 40.31 26.40
CA SER A 5 19.56 39.70 25.85
C SER A 5 19.78 38.33 26.49
N ASN A 6 19.82 37.29 25.67
CA ASN A 6 20.10 35.92 26.07
C ASN A 6 21.55 35.82 26.60
N PRO A 7 21.79 35.53 27.88
CA PRO A 7 23.13 35.56 28.49
C PRO A 7 24.04 34.37 28.09
N PHE A 8 23.61 33.56 27.12
CA PHE A 8 24.36 32.39 26.64
C PHE A 8 25.10 32.61 25.31
N ASN A 9 25.07 33.82 24.73
CA ASN A 9 25.72 34.12 23.45
C ASN A 9 27.19 34.58 23.54
N ASP A 10 27.77 34.72 24.74
CA ASP A 10 29.13 35.26 24.92
C ASP A 10 30.22 34.20 25.19
N PHE A 11 29.96 32.91 24.95
CA PHE A 11 31.06 31.94 24.79
C PHE A 11 31.58 31.94 23.36
N VAL A 12 32.39 32.97 23.14
CA VAL A 12 33.30 33.21 22.04
C VAL A 12 34.26 32.01 21.87
N PHE A 13 33.95 31.10 20.94
CA PHE A 13 34.91 30.16 20.34
C PHE A 13 35.69 30.87 19.20
N LEU A 14 36.38 31.99 19.47
CA LEU A 14 37.05 32.76 18.40
C LEU A 14 38.38 32.17 17.88
N HIS A 15 38.84 31.01 18.39
CA HIS A 15 40.10 30.39 17.93
C HIS A 15 40.09 28.86 17.80
N ALA A 16 38.92 28.21 17.81
CA ALA A 16 38.86 26.77 17.51
C ALA A 16 38.86 26.56 15.99
N THR A 17 40.04 26.50 15.37
CA THR A 17 40.17 25.92 14.03
C THR A 17 39.91 24.41 14.13
N PRO A 18 38.90 23.84 13.46
CA PRO A 18 38.78 22.40 13.37
C PRO A 18 39.91 21.90 12.47
N SER A 19 41.04 21.47 13.06
CA SER A 19 42.25 21.17 12.29
C SER A 19 42.30 19.75 11.75
N ASP A 20 41.52 18.81 12.26
CA ASP A 20 41.66 17.40 11.84
C ASP A 20 40.38 16.86 11.21
N ARG A 21 40.36 16.83 9.87
CA ARG A 21 39.45 15.97 9.11
C ARG A 21 40.04 14.56 9.09
N GLY A 22 39.63 13.73 10.05
CA GLY A 22 39.87 12.29 9.98
C GLY A 22 38.87 11.63 9.02
N SER A 23 39.34 10.71 8.17
CA SER A 23 38.48 9.76 7.47
C SER A 23 38.53 8.42 8.19
N PHE A 24 37.38 7.76 8.36
CA PHE A 24 37.35 6.38 8.81
C PHE A 24 37.58 5.47 7.62
N THR A 25 38.72 4.78 7.58
CA THR A 25 38.93 3.69 6.63
C THR A 25 38.33 2.42 7.19
N LEU A 26 37.39 1.83 6.47
CA LEU A 26 36.82 0.54 6.82
C LEU A 26 37.78 -0.56 6.33
N ALA A 27 38.10 -1.53 7.18
CA ALA A 27 38.82 -2.73 6.72
C ALA A 27 37.88 -3.54 5.82
N THR A 28 37.97 -3.34 4.50
CA THR A 28 37.04 -3.87 3.50
C THR A 28 36.84 -5.38 3.66
N GLU A 29 37.90 -6.15 3.91
CA GLU A 29 37.80 -7.61 4.12
C GLU A 29 36.91 -7.99 5.32
N LYS A 30 37.10 -7.33 6.48
CA LYS A 30 36.29 -7.59 7.68
C LYS A 30 34.85 -7.11 7.49
N ALA A 31 34.66 -6.05 6.72
CA ALA A 31 33.35 -5.52 6.40
C ALA A 31 32.59 -6.43 5.43
N LEU A 32 33.27 -6.97 4.42
CA LEU A 32 32.74 -7.97 3.50
C LEU A 32 32.33 -9.25 4.24
N ALA A 33 33.18 -9.77 5.12
CA ALA A 33 32.85 -10.93 5.96
C ALA A 33 31.66 -10.68 6.91
N LYS A 34 31.37 -9.42 7.25
CA LYS A 34 30.15 -9.05 7.97
C LYS A 34 28.95 -8.88 7.04
N LEU A 35 29.14 -8.27 5.87
CA LEU A 35 28.10 -8.11 4.85
C LEU A 35 27.61 -9.46 4.34
N GLU A 36 28.47 -10.48 4.28
CA GLU A 36 28.08 -11.87 4.02
C GLU A 36 26.99 -12.37 4.96
N LYS A 37 26.91 -11.84 6.19
CA LYS A 37 25.86 -12.19 7.17
C LYS A 37 24.58 -11.37 7.03
N PHE A 38 24.61 -10.27 6.26
CA PHE A 38 23.49 -9.35 6.05
C PHE A 38 23.07 -9.27 4.58
N GLN A 39 23.33 -10.35 3.83
CA GLN A 39 22.95 -10.45 2.42
C GLN A 39 21.43 -10.48 2.23
N LEU A 40 21.02 -10.40 0.96
CA LEU A 40 19.65 -10.67 0.58
C LEU A 40 19.20 -12.01 1.21
N PRO A 41 18.02 -12.07 1.85
CA PRO A 41 17.47 -13.31 2.42
C PRO A 41 17.44 -14.47 1.43
N ASP A 42 17.22 -14.14 0.15
CA ASP A 42 17.41 -15.06 -0.97
C ASP A 42 18.48 -14.48 -1.91
N PRO A 43 19.66 -15.13 -2.01
CA PRO A 43 20.73 -14.73 -2.92
C PRO A 43 20.27 -14.59 -4.38
N LYS A 44 19.24 -15.35 -4.82
CA LYS A 44 18.71 -15.30 -6.19
C LYS A 44 18.16 -13.92 -6.58
N LEU A 45 17.79 -13.10 -5.59
CA LEU A 45 17.31 -11.74 -5.82
C LEU A 45 18.41 -10.77 -6.26
N PHE A 46 19.67 -11.24 -6.39
CA PHE A 46 20.77 -10.46 -6.98
C PHE A 46 20.37 -9.87 -8.34
N ILE A 47 19.60 -10.62 -9.13
CA ILE A 47 19.16 -10.22 -10.46
C ILE A 47 18.31 -8.96 -10.42
N LEU A 48 17.47 -8.80 -9.40
CA LEU A 48 16.64 -7.61 -9.21
C LEU A 48 17.48 -6.38 -8.87
N GLN A 49 18.58 -6.56 -8.14
CA GLN A 49 19.50 -5.45 -7.85
C GLN A 49 20.30 -5.05 -9.09
N TRP A 50 20.70 -6.02 -9.93
CA TRP A 50 21.33 -5.71 -11.22
C TRP A 50 20.36 -4.96 -12.13
N VAL A 51 19.12 -5.40 -12.31
CA VAL A 51 18.14 -4.63 -13.11
C VAL A 51 17.99 -3.21 -12.58
N GLN A 52 17.82 -3.03 -11.27
CA GLN A 52 17.74 -1.69 -10.67
C GLN A 52 18.98 -0.86 -10.94
N ALA A 53 20.18 -1.44 -10.82
CA ALA A 53 21.44 -0.76 -11.10
C ALA A 53 21.52 -0.28 -12.56
N LEU A 54 21.14 -1.15 -13.50
CA LEU A 54 21.17 -0.84 -14.93
C LEU A 54 20.17 0.25 -15.30
N VAL A 55 18.93 0.17 -14.81
CA VAL A 55 17.92 1.22 -15.02
C VAL A 55 18.35 2.54 -14.37
N ALA A 56 18.88 2.50 -13.14
CA ALA A 56 19.41 3.68 -12.47
C ALA A 56 20.63 4.28 -13.18
N SER A 57 21.37 3.47 -13.93
CA SER A 57 22.48 3.90 -14.79
C SER A 57 22.01 4.59 -16.07
N GLY A 58 20.71 4.55 -16.37
CA GLY A 58 20.13 5.13 -17.58
C GLY A 58 20.16 4.18 -18.78
N ALA A 59 20.17 2.86 -18.56
CA ALA A 59 19.97 1.90 -19.64
C ALA A 59 18.55 2.06 -20.24
N GLU A 60 18.47 2.15 -21.56
CA GLU A 60 17.23 2.17 -22.33
C GLU A 60 16.85 0.76 -22.78
N THR A 61 17.83 -0.13 -22.95
CA THR A 61 17.66 -1.52 -23.37
C THR A 61 18.46 -2.45 -22.46
N ILE A 62 17.80 -3.50 -21.98
CA ILE A 62 18.41 -4.59 -21.24
C ILE A 62 17.98 -5.91 -21.90
N THR A 63 18.95 -6.74 -22.29
CA THR A 63 18.70 -8.06 -22.87
C THR A 63 19.31 -9.12 -21.98
N MET A 64 18.52 -10.10 -21.57
CA MET A 64 18.95 -11.22 -20.75
C MET A 64 18.84 -12.52 -21.53
N ALA A 65 19.93 -13.29 -21.55
CA ALA A 65 19.94 -14.67 -21.99
C ALA A 65 20.23 -15.54 -20.76
N TYR A 66 19.26 -16.36 -20.38
CA TYR A 66 19.33 -17.30 -19.27
C TYR A 66 19.20 -18.72 -19.81
N GLU A 67 20.27 -19.49 -19.65
CA GLU A 67 20.33 -20.89 -20.04
C GLU A 67 20.55 -21.76 -18.80
N GLU A 68 19.77 -22.83 -18.69
CA GLU A 68 19.90 -23.78 -17.59
C GLU A 68 19.95 -25.21 -18.12
N SER A 69 20.86 -26.02 -17.56
CA SER A 69 20.97 -27.44 -17.84
C SER A 69 20.73 -28.25 -16.57
N SER A 70 19.54 -28.84 -16.47
CA SER A 70 19.18 -29.75 -15.37
C SER A 70 20.09 -30.99 -15.31
N ILE A 71 20.56 -31.47 -16.47
CA ILE A 71 21.47 -32.63 -16.56
C ILE A 71 22.85 -32.30 -15.98
N GLN A 72 23.38 -31.12 -16.30
CA GLN A 72 24.71 -30.72 -15.84
C GLN A 72 24.67 -29.99 -14.48
N ASN A 73 23.48 -29.70 -13.96
CA ASN A 73 23.24 -28.86 -12.80
C ASN A 73 24.01 -27.53 -12.90
N LYS A 74 23.88 -26.88 -14.06
CA LYS A 74 24.56 -25.63 -14.41
C LYS A 74 23.57 -24.59 -14.89
N PHE A 75 23.91 -23.34 -14.63
CA PHE A 75 23.22 -22.20 -15.21
C PHE A 75 24.23 -21.20 -15.76
N GLU A 76 23.80 -20.49 -16.78
CA GLU A 76 24.50 -19.36 -17.38
C GLU A 76 23.51 -18.22 -17.56
N LEU A 77 23.90 -17.03 -17.10
CA LEU A 77 23.15 -15.81 -17.31
C LEU A 77 24.07 -14.75 -17.91
N THR A 78 23.65 -14.22 -19.05
CA THR A 78 24.28 -13.08 -19.71
C THR A 78 23.28 -11.93 -19.79
N ILE A 79 23.69 -10.74 -19.35
CA ILE A 79 22.91 -9.51 -19.43
C ILE A 79 23.69 -8.50 -20.26
N GLU A 80 23.12 -8.11 -21.39
CA GLU A 80 23.63 -7.01 -22.22
C GLU A 80 22.81 -5.75 -21.96
N PHE A 81 23.47 -4.60 -21.90
CA PHE A 81 22.78 -3.32 -21.68
C PHE A 81 23.51 -2.17 -22.37
N ASP A 82 22.75 -1.12 -22.69
CA ASP A 82 23.23 0.14 -23.24
C ASP A 82 23.42 1.22 -22.15
N GLY A 83 23.67 2.46 -22.57
CA GLY A 83 23.85 3.59 -21.67
C GLY A 83 25.31 3.86 -21.26
N PRO A 84 25.52 4.70 -20.24
CA PRO A 84 26.85 5.25 -19.90
C PRO A 84 27.87 4.22 -19.38
N GLY A 85 27.40 3.05 -18.93
CA GLY A 85 28.22 2.05 -18.27
C GLY A 85 28.87 2.55 -16.97
N TYR A 86 29.96 1.89 -16.60
CA TYR A 86 30.72 2.10 -15.38
C TYR A 86 32.17 2.46 -15.71
N THR A 87 32.69 3.46 -15.01
CA THR A 87 34.08 3.89 -15.13
C THR A 87 35.02 2.94 -14.40
N ARG A 88 36.32 3.01 -14.70
CA ARG A 88 37.33 2.22 -14.01
C ARG A 88 37.28 2.38 -12.49
N SER A 89 37.20 3.61 -11.99
CA SER A 89 37.18 3.86 -10.54
C SER A 89 35.95 3.27 -9.86
N GLU A 90 34.80 3.26 -10.54
CA GLU A 90 33.56 2.66 -10.03
C GLU A 90 33.66 1.13 -9.98
N VAL A 91 34.24 0.52 -11.03
CA VAL A 91 34.43 -0.93 -11.11
C VAL A 91 35.48 -1.41 -10.10
N ASP A 92 36.59 -0.68 -9.94
CA ASP A 92 37.64 -1.01 -8.98
C ASP A 92 37.15 -0.86 -7.53
N GLY A 93 36.40 0.21 -7.24
CA GLY A 93 35.85 0.55 -5.93
C GLY A 93 34.45 -0.01 -5.63
N LEU A 94 34.00 -1.04 -6.36
CA LEU A 94 32.60 -1.50 -6.32
C LEU A 94 32.05 -1.72 -4.90
N TYR A 95 32.82 -2.36 -4.01
CA TYR A 95 32.38 -2.67 -2.65
C TYR A 95 32.21 -1.45 -1.74
N ASP A 96 32.91 -0.36 -2.01
CA ASP A 96 32.82 0.86 -1.20
C ASP A 96 31.44 1.50 -1.32
N HIS A 97 30.73 1.23 -2.43
CA HIS A 97 29.40 1.78 -2.70
C HIS A 97 28.31 1.17 -1.84
N VAL A 98 28.52 -0.02 -1.24
CA VAL A 98 27.55 -0.64 -0.33
C VAL A 98 27.34 0.21 0.93
N PHE A 99 28.38 0.93 1.36
CA PHE A 99 28.35 1.75 2.58
C PHE A 99 27.84 3.17 2.36
N ARG A 100 27.59 3.57 1.10
CA ARG A 100 27.02 4.90 0.81
C ARG A 100 25.56 4.96 1.23
N SER A 101 25.12 6.12 1.70
CA SER A 101 23.72 6.33 2.10
C SER A 101 22.76 6.04 0.95
N GLY A 102 21.76 5.19 1.20
CA GLY A 102 20.72 4.86 0.21
C GLY A 102 19.66 5.95 0.00
N ARG A 103 19.90 7.14 0.56
CA ARG A 103 19.08 8.35 0.32
C ARG A 103 19.57 9.15 -0.89
N ASP A 104 20.83 8.99 -1.30
CA ASP A 104 21.38 9.69 -2.46
C ASP A 104 21.17 8.84 -3.72
N ARG A 105 20.21 9.26 -4.53
CA ARG A 105 19.84 8.56 -5.77
C ARG A 105 20.93 8.59 -6.83
N SER A 106 21.86 9.54 -6.78
CA SER A 106 22.95 9.62 -7.75
C SER A 106 23.94 8.46 -7.61
N VAL A 107 23.98 7.81 -6.44
CA VAL A 107 24.88 6.67 -6.16
C VAL A 107 24.16 5.33 -6.08
N ASP A 108 22.82 5.32 -6.18
CA ASP A 108 22.01 4.09 -6.11
C ASP A 108 22.46 3.07 -7.16
N ARG A 109 22.79 3.51 -8.39
CA ARG A 109 23.24 2.60 -9.46
C ARG A 109 24.43 1.72 -9.04
N LEU A 110 25.41 2.31 -8.35
CA LEU A 110 26.62 1.60 -7.93
C LEU A 110 26.37 0.77 -6.68
N ARG A 111 25.52 1.28 -5.78
CA ARG A 111 25.12 0.56 -4.57
C ARG A 111 24.36 -0.71 -4.94
N GLU A 112 23.36 -0.64 -5.81
CA GLU A 112 22.58 -1.80 -6.24
C GLU A 112 23.43 -2.79 -7.06
N LEU A 113 24.36 -2.29 -7.90
CA LEU A 113 25.32 -3.16 -8.60
C LEU A 113 26.19 -3.94 -7.60
N ALA A 114 26.73 -3.25 -6.59
CA ALA A 114 27.59 -3.87 -5.58
C ALA A 114 26.83 -4.88 -4.71
N LEU A 115 25.59 -4.57 -4.31
CA LEU A 115 24.72 -5.48 -3.57
C LEU A 115 24.36 -6.72 -4.39
N GLY A 116 24.03 -6.54 -5.68
CA GLY A 116 23.81 -7.64 -6.61
C GLY A 116 25.06 -8.51 -6.78
N TRP A 117 26.23 -7.88 -6.98
CA TRP A 117 27.50 -8.60 -7.09
C TRP A 117 27.79 -9.45 -5.83
N LEU A 118 27.65 -8.85 -4.64
CA LEU A 118 27.86 -9.56 -3.37
C LEU A 118 26.88 -10.72 -3.15
N SER A 119 25.61 -10.50 -3.52
CA SER A 119 24.58 -11.54 -3.37
C SER A 119 24.80 -12.69 -4.33
N ALA A 120 25.26 -12.39 -5.55
CA ALA A 120 25.62 -13.40 -6.55
C ALA A 120 26.84 -14.24 -6.12
N CYS A 121 27.82 -13.66 -5.42
CA CYS A 121 28.98 -14.40 -4.88
C CYS A 121 28.61 -15.51 -3.89
N SER A 122 27.44 -15.44 -3.27
CA SER A 122 26.92 -16.48 -2.36
C SER A 122 26.31 -17.67 -3.05
N LEU A 123 26.03 -17.54 -4.35
CA LEU A 123 25.70 -18.69 -5.17
C LEU A 123 26.97 -19.52 -5.45
N PRO A 124 26.84 -20.82 -5.72
CA PRO A 124 27.95 -21.68 -6.15
C PRO A 124 28.38 -21.35 -7.60
N ILE A 125 28.92 -20.15 -7.78
CA ILE A 125 29.38 -19.61 -9.07
C ILE A 125 30.80 -20.07 -9.40
N ASN A 126 31.05 -20.36 -10.66
CA ASN A 126 32.38 -20.68 -11.20
C ASN A 126 33.09 -19.40 -11.63
N VAL A 127 32.37 -18.56 -12.38
CA VAL A 127 32.85 -17.29 -12.91
C VAL A 127 31.72 -16.27 -12.95
N MET A 128 32.06 -15.03 -12.68
CA MET A 128 31.19 -13.86 -12.84
C MET A 128 32.06 -12.70 -13.32
N TRP A 129 31.60 -11.93 -14.29
CA TRP A 129 32.31 -10.75 -14.74
C TRP A 129 31.40 -9.62 -15.19
N LEU A 130 31.91 -8.39 -15.06
CA LEU A 130 31.32 -7.16 -15.57
C LEU A 130 32.30 -6.59 -16.59
N ASP A 131 31.86 -6.41 -17.83
CA ASP A 131 32.56 -5.70 -18.88
C ASP A 131 31.85 -4.38 -19.19
N SER A 132 32.51 -3.26 -18.92
CA SER A 132 31.95 -1.93 -19.15
C SER A 132 33.04 -0.91 -19.44
N ASN A 133 32.83 -0.06 -20.46
CA ASN A 133 33.76 0.99 -20.89
C ASN A 133 35.22 0.49 -21.05
N GLY A 134 35.39 -0.68 -21.68
CA GLY A 134 36.71 -1.28 -21.93
C GLY A 134 37.40 -1.81 -20.66
N ARG A 135 36.67 -1.98 -19.56
CA ARG A 135 37.15 -2.54 -18.30
C ARG A 135 36.39 -3.79 -17.95
N ARG A 136 37.13 -4.83 -17.56
CA ARG A 136 36.55 -6.10 -17.13
C ARG A 136 36.93 -6.40 -15.70
N ARG A 137 35.95 -6.49 -14.80
CA ARG A 137 36.11 -7.08 -13.46
C ARG A 137 35.69 -8.54 -13.52
N VAL A 138 36.53 -9.42 -13.01
CA VAL A 138 36.29 -10.86 -13.00
C VAL A 138 36.35 -11.37 -11.56
N HIS A 139 35.33 -12.13 -11.17
CA HIS A 139 35.31 -12.98 -10.00
C HIS A 139 35.33 -14.44 -10.46
N SER A 140 36.30 -15.22 -10.00
CA SER A 140 36.40 -16.64 -10.36
C SER A 140 36.79 -17.49 -9.16
N LYS A 141 36.28 -18.73 -9.11
CA LYS A 141 36.70 -19.74 -8.14
C LYS A 141 37.58 -20.77 -8.84
N VAL A 142 38.90 -20.64 -8.65
CA VAL A 142 39.88 -21.58 -9.22
C VAL A 142 40.43 -22.46 -8.10
N LYS A 143 40.18 -23.78 -8.18
CA LYS A 143 40.62 -24.77 -7.18
C LYS A 143 40.25 -24.42 -5.72
N GLY A 144 39.08 -23.81 -5.52
CA GLY A 144 38.59 -23.41 -4.18
C GLY A 144 39.13 -22.08 -3.66
N ALA A 145 40.09 -21.45 -4.34
CA ALA A 145 40.52 -20.10 -4.05
C ALA A 145 39.68 -19.09 -4.85
N VAL A 146 39.13 -18.09 -4.15
CA VAL A 146 38.46 -16.95 -4.78
C VAL A 146 39.52 -16.01 -5.32
N ARG A 147 39.42 -15.63 -6.59
CA ARG A 147 40.27 -14.64 -7.23
C ARG A 147 39.43 -13.55 -7.87
N GLU A 148 39.71 -12.31 -7.51
CA GLU A 148 39.17 -11.13 -8.17
C GLU A 148 40.26 -10.34 -8.89
N THR A 149 40.01 -9.98 -10.15
CA THR A 149 40.93 -9.17 -10.97
C THR A 149 40.15 -8.11 -11.74
N THR A 150 40.80 -6.97 -11.98
CA THR A 150 40.32 -5.96 -12.92
C THR A 150 41.34 -5.80 -14.04
N GLU A 151 40.91 -6.01 -15.28
CA GLU A 151 41.77 -6.03 -16.46
C GLU A 151 41.22 -5.11 -17.56
N ALA A 152 42.04 -4.80 -18.57
CA ALA A 152 41.55 -4.17 -19.79
C ALA A 152 40.70 -5.20 -20.55
N SER A 153 39.54 -4.78 -21.07
CA SER A 153 38.70 -5.66 -21.88
C SER A 153 39.43 -6.03 -23.18
N THR A 154 39.39 -7.30 -23.55
CA THR A 154 40.00 -7.82 -24.78
C THR A 154 39.05 -7.80 -25.98
N ARG A 155 37.88 -7.14 -25.89
CA ARG A 155 37.03 -6.88 -27.06
C ARG A 155 37.83 -6.03 -28.05
N SER A 156 38.35 -6.69 -29.09
CA SER A 156 39.23 -6.14 -30.10
C SER A 156 38.69 -4.84 -30.71
N GLU A 157 39.50 -3.78 -30.72
CA GLU A 157 39.36 -2.55 -31.53
C GLU A 157 39.49 -2.84 -33.06
N GLY A 158 39.12 -4.05 -33.51
CA GLY A 158 39.32 -4.54 -34.87
C GLY A 158 38.06 -4.43 -35.72
N GLY A 159 37.57 -3.22 -35.95
CA GLY A 159 36.43 -2.97 -36.83
C GLY A 159 36.08 -1.49 -36.85
N ARG A 160 35.97 -0.91 -38.05
CA ARG A 160 35.70 0.52 -38.30
C ARG A 160 34.66 1.10 -37.34
N VAL A 161 34.98 2.29 -36.84
CA VAL A 161 34.10 3.22 -36.10
C VAL A 161 32.98 3.70 -37.04
N GLU A 162 31.97 2.87 -37.22
CA GLU A 162 30.59 3.34 -37.37
C GLU A 162 29.94 3.18 -35.99
N GLU A 163 29.14 4.16 -35.55
CA GLU A 163 28.47 4.27 -34.25
C GLU A 163 27.96 2.92 -33.70
N MET A 164 28.83 2.15 -33.06
CA MET A 164 28.45 0.94 -32.36
C MET A 164 28.03 1.33 -30.96
N ASP A 165 26.74 1.16 -30.68
CA ASP A 165 26.18 1.03 -29.33
C ASP A 165 27.19 0.27 -28.47
N ILE A 166 27.82 0.97 -27.52
CA ILE A 166 28.73 0.33 -26.56
C ILE A 166 27.87 -0.54 -25.66
N LYS A 167 27.71 -1.82 -26.06
CA LYS A 167 26.98 -2.82 -25.28
C LYS A 167 27.86 -3.31 -24.15
N HIS A 168 27.56 -2.86 -22.95
CA HIS A 168 28.14 -3.39 -21.71
C HIS A 168 27.54 -4.77 -21.41
N GLN A 169 28.24 -5.56 -20.60
CA GLN A 169 27.83 -6.94 -20.36
C GLN A 169 28.14 -7.40 -18.93
N LEU A 170 27.15 -8.03 -18.30
CA LEU A 170 27.29 -8.80 -17.07
C LEU A 170 27.11 -10.27 -17.42
N HIS A 171 27.95 -11.12 -16.83
CA HIS A 171 27.87 -12.56 -17.04
C HIS A 171 28.13 -13.30 -15.74
N ILE A 172 27.42 -14.40 -15.54
CA ILE A 172 27.58 -15.30 -14.41
C ILE A 172 27.30 -16.73 -14.85
N GLU A 173 28.23 -17.63 -14.51
CA GLU A 173 28.09 -19.07 -14.70
C GLU A 173 28.30 -19.76 -13.36
N GLY A 174 27.46 -20.75 -13.06
CA GLY A 174 27.58 -21.51 -11.81
C GLY A 174 26.85 -22.83 -11.84
N LYS A 175 26.75 -23.42 -10.65
CA LYS A 175 25.99 -24.65 -10.41
C LYS A 175 24.62 -24.34 -9.83
N GLY A 176 23.65 -25.20 -10.08
CA GLY A 176 22.28 -25.08 -9.56
C GLY A 176 21.25 -24.79 -10.64
N ASN A 177 19.99 -24.91 -10.23
CA ASN A 177 18.80 -24.54 -10.97
C ASN A 177 18.16 -23.34 -10.24
N TYR A 178 17.89 -22.29 -10.99
CA TYR A 178 17.33 -21.05 -10.46
C TYR A 178 16.23 -20.54 -11.39
N GLU A 179 15.10 -20.12 -10.84
CA GLU A 179 13.99 -19.55 -11.61
C GLU A 179 14.23 -18.04 -11.86
N LEU A 180 15.41 -17.67 -12.35
CA LEU A 180 15.80 -16.26 -12.50
C LEU A 180 14.94 -15.52 -13.54
N ASP A 181 14.58 -16.22 -14.63
CA ASP A 181 13.69 -15.70 -15.66
C ASP A 181 12.30 -15.38 -15.10
N GLU A 182 11.73 -16.29 -14.30
CA GLU A 182 10.43 -16.10 -13.66
C GLU A 182 10.48 -14.97 -12.63
N ILE A 183 11.54 -14.89 -11.83
CA ILE A 183 11.75 -13.77 -10.88
C ILE A 183 11.72 -12.43 -11.61
N VAL A 184 12.47 -12.30 -12.73
CA VAL A 184 12.50 -11.06 -13.52
C VAL A 184 11.14 -10.78 -14.14
N ARG A 185 10.47 -11.77 -14.74
CA ARG A 185 9.14 -11.61 -15.34
C ARG A 185 8.07 -11.21 -14.33
N GLN A 186 8.17 -11.69 -13.10
CA GLN A 186 7.24 -11.34 -12.03
C GLN A 186 7.48 -9.94 -11.46
N LYS A 187 8.75 -9.57 -11.24
CA LYS A 187 9.13 -8.39 -10.45
C LYS A 187 9.52 -7.16 -11.27
N CYS A 188 9.81 -7.31 -12.55
CA CYS A 188 10.25 -6.21 -13.43
C CYS A 188 9.18 -5.78 -14.43
N LYS A 189 7.88 -5.90 -14.10
CA LYS A 189 6.78 -5.57 -15.03
C LYS A 189 6.65 -4.08 -15.32
N GLU A 190 7.11 -3.24 -14.39
CA GLU A 190 6.98 -1.78 -14.45
C GLU A 190 8.29 -1.07 -14.78
N VAL A 191 9.33 -1.79 -15.22
CA VAL A 191 10.59 -1.16 -15.67
C VAL A 191 10.32 -0.26 -16.88
N THR A 192 10.99 0.89 -16.91
CA THR A 192 10.80 1.91 -17.96
C THR A 192 11.62 1.63 -19.21
N CYS A 193 12.71 0.86 -19.09
CA CYS A 193 13.54 0.43 -20.21
C CYS A 193 12.91 -0.75 -20.97
N ARG A 194 13.36 -0.99 -22.19
CA ARG A 194 13.05 -2.20 -22.94
C ARG A 194 13.83 -3.38 -22.34
N LEU A 195 13.19 -4.16 -21.49
CA LEU A 195 13.75 -5.38 -20.91
C LEU A 195 13.29 -6.60 -21.71
N THR A 196 14.23 -7.45 -22.13
CA THR A 196 13.92 -8.75 -22.75
C THR A 196 14.62 -9.87 -22.00
N VAL A 197 13.95 -11.03 -21.88
CA VAL A 197 14.49 -12.25 -21.28
C VAL A 197 14.25 -13.39 -22.25
N ASN A 198 15.33 -14.05 -22.69
CA ASN A 198 15.30 -15.12 -23.68
C ASN A 198 14.55 -14.74 -24.98
N GLY A 199 14.67 -13.46 -25.38
CA GLY A 199 14.02 -12.90 -26.57
C GLY A 199 12.61 -12.34 -26.33
N ASP A 200 11.97 -12.65 -25.21
CA ASP A 200 10.63 -12.14 -24.90
C ASP A 200 10.70 -10.81 -24.15
N SER A 201 9.83 -9.86 -24.51
CA SER A 201 9.69 -8.61 -23.76
C SER A 201 9.15 -8.86 -22.35
N VAL A 202 9.79 -8.26 -21.35
CA VAL A 202 9.33 -8.18 -19.97
C VAL A 202 8.79 -6.78 -19.73
N GLY A 203 7.53 -6.69 -19.28
CA GLY A 203 6.85 -5.41 -19.04
C GLY A 203 5.88 -5.00 -20.15
N GLY A 204 5.39 -3.76 -20.07
CA GLY A 204 4.39 -3.20 -21.01
C GLY A 204 2.93 -3.61 -20.74
N GLY A 205 2.70 -4.51 -19.78
CA GLY A 205 1.35 -4.86 -19.31
C GLY A 205 0.81 -3.84 -18.31
N GLN A 206 -0.53 -3.74 -18.20
CA GLN A 206 -1.15 -3.03 -17.07
C GLN A 206 -0.62 -3.63 -15.76
N ALA A 207 -0.06 -2.77 -14.91
CA ALA A 207 0.30 -3.07 -13.53
C ALA A 207 -0.78 -3.95 -12.91
N GLY A 208 -0.40 -5.01 -12.17
CA GLY A 208 -1.29 -6.07 -11.65
C GLY A 208 -2.30 -5.63 -10.58
N VAL A 209 -2.92 -4.47 -10.81
CA VAL A 209 -3.85 -3.76 -9.96
C VAL A 209 -5.24 -3.91 -10.59
N PRO A 210 -6.20 -4.51 -9.87
CA PRO A 210 -7.53 -4.74 -10.41
C PRO A 210 -8.23 -3.42 -10.73
N TRP A 211 -9.15 -3.47 -11.70
CA TRP A 211 -10.13 -2.39 -11.86
C TRP A 211 -11.00 -2.27 -10.58
N PRO A 212 -11.65 -1.14 -10.28
CA PRO A 212 -11.31 0.19 -10.76
C PRO A 212 -9.87 0.55 -10.45
N ASN A 213 -9.20 0.92 -11.53
CA ASN A 213 -7.88 1.51 -11.68
C ASN A 213 -7.71 3.00 -11.37
N ARG A 214 -6.67 3.45 -10.67
CA ARG A 214 -6.24 4.85 -10.77
C ARG A 214 -4.72 4.99 -10.74
N PRO A 215 -4.07 5.43 -11.83
CA PRO A 215 -2.71 5.94 -11.75
C PRO A 215 -2.71 7.29 -11.00
N PHE A 216 -1.68 7.54 -10.21
CA PHE A 216 -1.55 8.77 -9.43
C PHE A 216 -0.10 9.23 -9.33
N ARG A 217 0.05 10.54 -9.09
CA ARG A 217 1.31 11.20 -8.77
C ARG A 217 1.01 12.28 -7.73
N GLN A 218 1.62 12.16 -6.56
CA GLN A 218 1.48 13.13 -5.47
C GLN A 218 2.84 13.35 -4.81
N GLY A 219 3.42 14.54 -5.03
CA GLY A 219 4.79 14.81 -4.58
C GLY A 219 5.78 13.83 -5.22
N GLN A 220 6.57 13.15 -4.39
CA GLN A 220 7.53 12.13 -4.80
C GLN A 220 6.92 10.73 -4.96
N THR A 221 5.66 10.54 -4.56
CA THR A 221 4.97 9.26 -4.70
C THR A 221 4.32 9.17 -6.08
N VAL A 222 4.68 8.13 -6.82
CA VAL A 222 4.05 7.77 -8.11
C VAL A 222 3.60 6.33 -8.04
N GLY A 223 2.44 6.03 -8.59
CA GLY A 223 1.98 4.65 -8.61
C GLY A 223 0.63 4.47 -9.26
N VAL A 224 0.08 3.29 -9.03
CA VAL A 224 -1.26 2.91 -9.44
C VAL A 224 -1.92 2.15 -8.31
N MET A 225 -3.17 2.48 -8.02
CA MET A 225 -3.97 1.85 -6.99
C MET A 225 -5.28 1.34 -7.55
N GLY A 226 -5.81 0.30 -6.92
CA GLY A 226 -7.06 -0.34 -7.32
C GLY A 226 -7.80 -0.86 -6.11
N ALA A 227 -9.13 -0.95 -6.23
CA ALA A 227 -9.96 -1.47 -5.16
C ALA A 227 -9.76 -2.98 -5.04
N THR A 228 -9.61 -3.51 -3.83
CA THR A 228 -9.59 -4.95 -3.65
C THR A 228 -10.98 -5.53 -3.89
N TYR A 229 -11.04 -6.64 -4.60
CA TYR A 229 -12.26 -7.46 -4.65
C TYR A 229 -12.21 -8.51 -3.54
N GLY A 230 -13.31 -8.73 -2.81
CA GLY A 230 -13.45 -9.91 -1.94
C GLY A 230 -12.98 -9.76 -0.48
N GLY A 231 -13.11 -8.58 0.13
CA GLY A 231 -13.05 -8.46 1.59
C GLY A 231 -11.68 -8.69 2.24
N SER A 232 -10.59 -8.38 1.53
CA SER A 232 -9.25 -8.34 2.15
C SER A 232 -9.30 -7.48 3.41
N ALA A 233 -8.73 -7.93 4.53
CA ALA A 233 -8.72 -7.14 5.76
C ALA A 233 -7.75 -5.95 5.72
N ALA A 234 -6.78 -5.98 4.79
CA ALA A 234 -5.73 -4.99 4.68
C ALA A 234 -5.47 -4.62 3.21
N SER A 235 -4.98 -3.39 3.01
CA SER A 235 -4.41 -2.99 1.73
C SER A 235 -3.15 -3.81 1.43
N ASN A 236 -2.84 -4.07 0.17
CA ASN A 236 -1.58 -4.71 -0.23
C ASN A 236 -0.73 -3.71 -1.02
N LEU A 237 0.48 -3.45 -0.53
CA LEU A 237 1.40 -2.50 -1.13
C LEU A 237 2.58 -3.24 -1.73
N ALA A 238 2.76 -3.10 -3.04
CA ALA A 238 3.99 -3.48 -3.73
C ALA A 238 4.86 -2.24 -3.91
N PHE A 239 6.06 -2.28 -3.34
CA PHE A 239 7.02 -1.20 -3.44
C PHE A 239 7.99 -1.46 -4.60
N LEU A 240 8.10 -0.45 -5.44
CA LEU A 240 8.90 -0.44 -6.65
C LEU A 240 10.10 0.49 -6.45
N ARG A 241 11.22 0.15 -7.06
CA ARG A 241 12.35 1.04 -7.26
C ARG A 241 12.84 0.85 -8.69
N TYR A 242 12.91 1.93 -9.46
CA TYR A 242 13.22 1.89 -10.90
C TYR A 242 12.32 0.90 -11.69
N GLY A 243 11.05 0.76 -11.28
CA GLY A 243 10.10 -0.17 -11.89
C GLY A 243 10.29 -1.65 -11.50
N VAL A 244 11.22 -1.95 -10.59
CA VAL A 244 11.45 -3.28 -10.03
C VAL A 244 10.80 -3.40 -8.66
N GLU A 245 9.91 -4.38 -8.50
CA GLU A 245 9.30 -4.72 -7.22
C GLU A 245 10.31 -5.43 -6.32
N PHE A 246 10.61 -4.83 -5.17
CA PHE A 246 11.50 -5.45 -4.19
C PHE A 246 10.76 -6.03 -2.98
N ILE A 247 9.52 -5.59 -2.72
CA ILE A 247 8.67 -6.14 -1.67
C ILE A 247 7.19 -5.90 -1.95
N SER A 248 6.35 -6.86 -1.53
CA SER A 248 4.90 -6.75 -1.50
C SER A 248 4.40 -7.21 -0.15
N ARG A 249 3.64 -6.38 0.56
CA ARG A 249 3.19 -6.69 1.92
C ARG A 249 1.82 -6.07 2.26
N PRO A 250 1.06 -6.68 3.18
CA PRO A 250 -0.16 -6.07 3.70
C PRO A 250 0.16 -4.82 4.52
N GLU A 251 -0.69 -3.80 4.41
CA GLU A 251 -0.67 -2.57 5.16
C GLU A 251 -2.05 -2.29 5.78
N PRO A 252 -2.29 -2.74 7.03
CA PRO A 252 -3.58 -2.63 7.70
C PRO A 252 -4.02 -1.19 8.00
N SER A 253 -3.07 -0.24 8.09
CA SER A 253 -3.37 1.16 8.42
C SER A 253 -4.00 1.96 7.26
N LEU A 254 -4.15 1.32 6.09
CA LEU A 254 -4.80 1.89 4.92
C LEU A 254 -6.16 1.24 4.72
N GLN A 255 -7.20 2.01 5.03
CA GLN A 255 -8.60 1.63 4.88
C GLN A 255 -9.34 2.68 4.02
N PRO A 256 -10.25 2.26 3.13
CA PRO A 256 -10.59 0.87 2.81
C PRO A 256 -9.44 0.11 2.11
N PRO A 257 -9.47 -1.23 2.08
CA PRO A 257 -8.41 -2.03 1.50
C PRO A 257 -8.22 -1.76 -0.01
N VAL A 258 -6.98 -1.49 -0.42
CA VAL A 258 -6.57 -1.29 -1.81
C VAL A 258 -5.38 -2.17 -2.18
N ILE A 259 -5.23 -2.48 -3.46
CA ILE A 259 -3.96 -2.97 -4.01
C ILE A 259 -3.26 -1.78 -4.64
N ALA A 260 -2.06 -1.47 -4.19
CA ALA A 260 -1.27 -0.38 -4.76
C ALA A 260 0.14 -0.84 -5.12
N ARG A 261 0.62 -0.36 -6.26
CA ARG A 261 2.01 -0.52 -6.72
C ARG A 261 2.62 0.87 -6.78
N VAL A 262 3.65 1.11 -5.99
CA VAL A 262 4.11 2.46 -5.66
C VAL A 262 5.62 2.58 -5.73
N SER A 263 6.08 3.72 -6.23
CA SER A 263 7.46 4.19 -6.14
C SER A 263 7.46 5.51 -5.39
N ASP A 264 8.34 5.65 -4.41
CA ASP A 264 8.53 6.91 -3.71
C ASP A 264 10.01 7.10 -3.40
N ASP A 265 10.56 8.21 -3.88
CA ASP A 265 11.99 8.43 -3.80
C ASP A 265 12.50 8.76 -2.40
N THR A 266 11.61 9.18 -1.49
CA THR A 266 11.95 9.48 -0.09
C THR A 266 12.09 8.24 0.77
N LEU A 267 11.57 7.08 0.32
CA LEU A 267 11.61 5.84 1.09
C LEU A 267 12.99 5.19 1.02
N SER A 268 13.49 4.79 2.19
CA SER A 268 14.74 4.04 2.33
C SER A 268 14.45 2.54 2.48
N LYS A 269 15.25 1.71 1.82
CA LYS A 269 15.25 0.26 2.08
C LYS A 269 15.93 -0.05 3.41
N ASN A 270 15.49 -1.11 4.09
CA ASN A 270 16.17 -1.64 5.26
C ASN A 270 17.55 -2.24 4.89
N VAL A 271 18.31 -2.68 5.89
CA VAL A 271 19.67 -3.21 5.66
C VAL A 271 19.67 -4.41 4.71
N SER A 272 18.68 -5.32 4.84
CA SER A 272 18.54 -6.50 3.99
C SER A 272 18.05 -6.19 2.57
N GLN A 273 17.73 -4.93 2.24
CA GLN A 273 17.20 -4.50 0.95
C GLN A 273 15.87 -5.13 0.53
N THR A 274 15.17 -5.78 1.46
CA THR A 274 13.92 -6.52 1.20
C THR A 274 12.69 -5.86 1.78
N ASP A 275 12.85 -4.73 2.47
CA ASP A 275 11.71 -4.01 3.00
C ASP A 275 11.99 -2.51 3.09
N VAL A 276 10.95 -1.73 3.33
CA VAL A 276 11.01 -0.29 3.56
C VAL A 276 11.16 -0.01 5.06
N VAL A 277 12.05 0.92 5.40
CA VAL A 277 12.21 1.43 6.78
C VAL A 277 10.94 2.19 7.17
N LYS A 278 10.35 1.85 8.32
CA LYS A 278 9.18 2.54 8.88
C LYS A 278 9.64 3.74 9.73
N ASP A 279 10.03 4.82 9.06
CA ASP A 279 10.40 6.10 9.67
C ASP A 279 9.36 7.20 9.33
N ASP A 280 9.64 8.46 9.67
CA ASP A 280 8.73 9.58 9.41
C ASP A 280 8.40 9.73 7.91
N ALA A 281 9.36 9.43 7.02
CA ALA A 281 9.13 9.47 5.58
C ALA A 281 8.13 8.41 5.13
N TYR A 282 8.10 7.25 5.79
CA TYR A 282 7.09 6.22 5.57
C TYR A 282 5.69 6.69 5.98
N GLU A 283 5.55 7.34 7.14
CA GLU A 283 4.26 7.86 7.60
C GLU A 283 3.75 9.00 6.70
N GLU A 284 4.63 9.90 6.26
CA GLU A 284 4.28 10.92 5.27
C GLU A 284 3.83 10.31 3.94
N PHE A 285 4.52 9.26 3.48
CA PHE A 285 4.12 8.48 2.30
C PHE A 285 2.72 7.88 2.48
N LEU A 286 2.42 7.26 3.63
CA LEU A 286 1.08 6.74 3.91
C LEU A 286 0.03 7.85 3.94
N GLY A 287 0.36 9.04 4.44
CA GLY A 287 -0.52 10.22 4.39
C GLY A 287 -0.87 10.66 2.97
N ARG A 288 0.11 10.67 2.06
CA ARG A 288 -0.10 10.91 0.62
C ARG A 288 -1.00 9.81 0.03
N LEU A 289 -0.68 8.56 0.30
CA LEU A 289 -1.46 7.44 -0.23
C LEU A 289 -2.93 7.46 0.22
N ARG A 290 -3.21 7.77 1.49
CA ARG A 290 -4.60 7.98 2.00
C ARG A 290 -5.32 9.09 1.26
N SER A 291 -4.61 10.17 0.91
CA SER A 291 -5.19 11.28 0.14
C SER A 291 -5.60 10.85 -1.27
N GLU A 292 -4.80 10.03 -1.95
CA GLU A 292 -5.16 9.48 -3.26
C GLU A 292 -6.26 8.41 -3.17
N MET A 293 -6.28 7.59 -2.12
CA MET A 293 -7.38 6.65 -1.85
C MET A 293 -8.71 7.38 -1.68
N LYS A 294 -8.69 8.51 -0.95
CA LYS A 294 -9.84 9.42 -0.81
C LYS A 294 -10.34 9.88 -2.18
N ARG A 295 -9.43 10.41 -3.01
CA ARG A 295 -9.78 10.89 -4.36
C ARG A 295 -10.34 9.77 -5.24
N MET A 296 -9.73 8.58 -5.21
CA MET A 296 -10.19 7.41 -5.95
C MET A 296 -11.62 7.02 -5.55
N GLY A 297 -11.92 6.93 -4.26
CA GLY A 297 -13.26 6.57 -3.77
C GLY A 297 -14.32 7.57 -4.24
N LEU A 298 -14.02 8.86 -4.14
CA LEU A 298 -14.92 9.93 -4.57
C LEU A 298 -15.20 9.91 -6.07
N GLU A 299 -14.17 9.75 -6.90
CA GLU A 299 -14.36 9.64 -8.36
C GLU A 299 -15.20 8.43 -8.78
N LEU A 300 -15.12 7.33 -8.04
CA LEU A 300 -15.89 6.12 -8.36
C LEU A 300 -17.39 6.32 -8.16
N THR A 301 -17.79 7.21 -7.26
CA THR A 301 -19.22 7.54 -7.05
C THR A 301 -19.83 8.26 -8.25
N GLY A 302 -19.03 8.96 -9.05
CA GLY A 302 -19.47 9.67 -10.25
C GLY A 302 -19.42 8.85 -11.55
N LYS A 303 -18.87 7.63 -11.51
CA LYS A 303 -18.67 6.80 -12.71
C LYS A 303 -19.79 5.78 -12.89
N ARG A 304 -20.17 5.53 -14.14
CA ARG A 304 -21.06 4.42 -14.48
C ARG A 304 -20.32 3.10 -14.28
N ILE A 305 -20.83 2.25 -13.39
CA ILE A 305 -20.18 0.99 -13.02
C ILE A 305 -20.84 -0.17 -13.78
N PRO A 306 -20.04 -1.02 -14.46
CA PRO A 306 -20.56 -2.23 -15.08
C PRO A 306 -21.22 -3.15 -14.05
N SER A 307 -22.35 -3.77 -14.41
CA SER A 307 -23.13 -4.61 -13.49
C SER A 307 -22.32 -5.75 -12.88
N TYR A 308 -21.43 -6.37 -13.65
CA TYR A 308 -20.58 -7.48 -13.21
C TYR A 308 -19.50 -7.09 -12.19
N GLN A 309 -19.16 -5.80 -12.07
CA GLN A 309 -18.19 -5.27 -11.10
C GLN A 309 -18.85 -4.61 -9.90
N ARG A 310 -20.19 -4.47 -9.92
CA ARG A 310 -20.93 -3.67 -8.95
C ARG A 310 -20.83 -4.21 -7.53
N GLU A 311 -20.92 -5.52 -7.35
CA GLU A 311 -20.87 -6.14 -6.03
C GLU A 311 -19.52 -5.88 -5.34
N ALA A 312 -18.43 -6.12 -6.06
CA ALA A 312 -17.10 -5.95 -5.50
C ALA A 312 -16.76 -4.47 -5.24
N LEU A 313 -17.25 -3.55 -6.08
CA LEU A 313 -17.12 -2.13 -5.85
C LEU A 313 -18.02 -1.63 -4.70
N ASN A 314 -19.21 -2.19 -4.52
CA ASN A 314 -20.07 -1.83 -3.39
C ASN A 314 -19.39 -2.15 -2.06
N THR A 315 -18.73 -3.31 -1.93
CA THR A 315 -17.94 -3.65 -0.73
C THR A 315 -16.86 -2.60 -0.44
N PHE A 316 -16.15 -2.15 -1.49
CA PHE A 316 -15.15 -1.08 -1.36
C PHE A 316 -15.79 0.25 -0.95
N LEU A 317 -16.87 0.68 -1.60
CA LEU A 317 -17.57 1.93 -1.29
C LEU A 317 -18.23 1.93 0.08
N GLN A 318 -18.74 0.79 0.55
CA GLN A 318 -19.27 0.63 1.91
C GLN A 318 -18.15 0.76 2.95
N SER A 319 -16.99 0.14 2.70
CA SER A 319 -15.81 0.29 3.57
C SER A 319 -15.29 1.72 3.58
N TYR A 320 -15.33 2.38 2.42
CA TYR A 320 -15.02 3.80 2.25
C TYR A 320 -15.99 4.69 3.05
N LEU A 321 -17.30 4.44 2.92
CA LEU A 321 -18.35 5.12 3.67
C LEU A 321 -18.11 5.04 5.18
N VAL A 322 -17.83 3.84 5.71
CA VAL A 322 -17.53 3.65 7.14
C VAL A 322 -16.28 4.40 7.58
N SER A 323 -15.26 4.49 6.72
CA SER A 323 -13.98 5.13 7.04
C SER A 323 -14.06 6.66 7.05
N TYR A 324 -14.87 7.26 6.16
CA TYR A 324 -14.84 8.70 5.91
C TYR A 324 -16.11 9.47 6.29
N ILE A 325 -17.25 8.81 6.46
CA ILE A 325 -18.50 9.47 6.89
C ILE A 325 -18.80 9.10 8.34
N ASP A 326 -18.72 10.09 9.24
CA ASP A 326 -19.16 9.97 10.63
C ASP A 326 -20.70 10.09 10.73
N LEU A 327 -21.31 9.46 11.74
CA LEU A 327 -22.75 9.54 11.98
C LEU A 327 -23.24 11.00 12.07
N ARG A 328 -22.48 11.87 12.73
CA ARG A 328 -22.85 13.29 12.89
C ARG A 328 -22.79 14.08 11.58
N VAL A 329 -21.98 13.63 10.63
CA VAL A 329 -21.94 14.21 9.27
C VAL A 329 -23.14 13.71 8.47
N PHE A 330 -23.45 12.42 8.60
CA PHE A 330 -24.57 11.81 7.90
C PHE A 330 -25.91 12.43 8.34
N GLU A 331 -26.12 12.68 9.63
CA GLU A 331 -27.37 13.26 10.16
C GLU A 331 -27.57 14.73 9.77
N ASP A 332 -26.51 15.49 9.49
CA ASP A 332 -26.57 16.93 9.20
C ASP A 332 -26.26 17.21 7.73
N GLU A 333 -27.30 17.51 6.93
CA GLU A 333 -27.14 17.82 5.51
C GLU A 333 -26.18 19.00 5.25
N ASN A 334 -26.11 19.98 6.15
CA ASN A 334 -25.23 21.13 5.97
C ASN A 334 -23.77 20.70 6.11
N ARG A 335 -23.46 19.79 7.05
CA ARG A 335 -22.12 19.20 7.17
C ARG A 335 -21.75 18.38 5.95
N LEU A 336 -22.69 17.59 5.43
CA LEU A 336 -22.44 16.82 4.20
C LEU A 336 -22.14 17.76 3.02
N LYS A 337 -22.89 18.86 2.86
CA LYS A 337 -22.63 19.89 1.84
C LYS A 337 -21.25 20.54 2.02
N LEU A 338 -20.84 20.82 3.26
CA LEU A 338 -19.51 21.39 3.56
C LEU A 338 -18.34 20.45 3.21
N MET A 339 -18.58 19.14 3.15
CA MET A 339 -17.56 18.18 2.73
C MET A 339 -17.35 18.13 1.21
N GLY A 340 -18.26 18.73 0.43
CA GLY A 340 -18.20 18.80 -1.03
C GLY A 340 -19.20 17.86 -1.72
N GLU A 341 -19.46 18.15 -3.00
CA GLU A 341 -20.46 17.44 -3.82
C GLU A 341 -20.18 15.93 -3.93
N GLU A 342 -18.90 15.56 -4.01
CA GLU A 342 -18.47 14.17 -4.13
C GLU A 342 -18.90 13.31 -2.94
N PHE A 343 -18.93 13.88 -1.73
CA PHE A 343 -19.46 13.19 -0.54
C PHE A 343 -20.98 13.07 -0.57
N GLY A 344 -21.67 14.07 -1.12
CA GLY A 344 -23.10 13.97 -1.42
C GLY A 344 -23.38 12.84 -2.40
N ASN A 345 -22.55 12.68 -3.43
CA ASN A 345 -22.65 11.59 -4.40
C ASN A 345 -22.43 10.22 -3.74
N LEU A 346 -21.50 10.12 -2.79
CA LEU A 346 -21.29 8.87 -2.04
C LEU A 346 -22.55 8.43 -1.28
N VAL A 347 -23.24 9.33 -0.58
CA VAL A 347 -24.47 9.00 0.18
C VAL A 347 -25.63 8.65 -0.76
N LYS A 348 -25.66 9.26 -1.95
CA LYS A 348 -26.65 9.00 -3.00
C LYS A 348 -26.28 7.80 -3.89
N PHE A 349 -25.10 7.22 -3.72
CA PHE A 349 -24.66 6.12 -4.55
C PHE A 349 -25.43 4.83 -4.14
N PRO A 350 -26.04 4.10 -5.09
CA PRO A 350 -26.85 2.92 -4.80
C PRO A 350 -25.98 1.69 -4.47
N MET A 351 -25.64 1.56 -3.18
CA MET A 351 -24.71 0.56 -2.62
C MET A 351 -25.39 -0.69 -2.05
N PHE A 352 -26.61 -0.58 -1.52
CA PHE A 352 -27.22 -1.65 -0.73
C PHE A 352 -28.26 -2.39 -1.55
N ARG A 353 -28.24 -3.73 -1.48
CA ARG A 353 -29.20 -4.55 -2.23
C ARG A 353 -30.57 -4.52 -1.55
N ALA A 354 -31.61 -4.27 -2.33
CA ALA A 354 -33.00 -4.33 -1.91
C ALA A 354 -33.76 -5.42 -2.69
N ALA A 355 -34.88 -5.89 -2.13
CA ALA A 355 -35.80 -6.78 -2.83
C ALA A 355 -36.31 -6.14 -4.13
N GLY A 356 -36.59 -6.97 -5.15
CA GLY A 356 -36.89 -6.52 -6.51
C GLY A 356 -35.66 -6.20 -7.36
N GLN A 357 -34.47 -6.69 -6.98
CA GLN A 357 -33.19 -6.51 -7.69
C GLN A 357 -32.78 -5.04 -7.92
N SER A 358 -33.27 -4.14 -7.07
CA SER A 358 -32.80 -2.75 -7.04
C SER A 358 -31.65 -2.61 -6.03
N PHE A 359 -30.80 -1.62 -6.28
CA PHE A 359 -29.88 -1.13 -5.25
C PHE A 359 -30.40 0.20 -4.75
N VAL A 360 -30.33 0.42 -3.45
CA VAL A 360 -30.73 1.65 -2.78
C VAL A 360 -29.51 2.35 -2.21
N SER A 361 -29.58 3.67 -2.19
CA SER A 361 -28.55 4.53 -1.62
C SER A 361 -28.72 4.68 -0.12
N LEU A 362 -27.69 5.20 0.56
CA LEU A 362 -27.81 5.52 1.98
C LEU A 362 -28.81 6.67 2.21
N SER A 363 -28.97 7.57 1.22
CA SER A 363 -29.99 8.62 1.23
C SER A 363 -31.41 8.03 1.21
N ASP A 364 -31.67 7.06 0.33
CA ASP A 364 -32.99 6.40 0.23
C ASP A 364 -33.34 5.69 1.55
N LEU A 365 -32.33 5.06 2.18
CA LEU A 365 -32.47 4.42 3.49
C LEU A 365 -32.74 5.43 4.60
N ARG A 366 -32.13 6.61 4.55
CA ARG A 366 -32.41 7.70 5.49
C ARG A 366 -33.85 8.14 5.42
N GLU A 367 -34.35 8.41 4.21
CA GLU A 367 -35.75 8.84 4.00
C GLU A 367 -36.75 7.79 4.48
N GLU A 368 -36.48 6.50 4.21
CA GLU A 368 -37.30 5.40 4.71
C GLU A 368 -37.26 5.28 6.25
N TYR A 369 -36.06 5.43 6.84
CA TYR A 369 -35.89 5.40 8.29
C TYR A 369 -36.59 6.58 8.97
N ASP A 370 -36.46 7.80 8.45
CA ASP A 370 -37.12 8.99 8.99
C ASP A 370 -38.65 8.87 8.90
N ARG A 371 -39.16 8.21 7.85
CA ARG A 371 -40.59 7.95 7.67
C ARG A 371 -41.14 6.90 8.63
N ARG A 372 -40.39 5.83 8.92
CA ARG A 372 -40.90 4.65 9.65
C ARG A 372 -40.35 4.48 11.07
N GLY A 373 -39.19 5.07 11.36
CA GLY A 373 -38.40 4.85 12.57
C GLY A 373 -37.64 3.52 12.59
N TYR A 374 -37.61 2.76 11.49
CA TYR A 374 -36.90 1.48 11.37
C TYR A 374 -36.63 1.09 9.92
N LEU A 375 -35.66 0.19 9.70
CA LEU A 375 -35.43 -0.49 8.42
C LEU A 375 -35.58 -2.00 8.59
N LEU A 376 -36.11 -2.66 7.56
CA LEU A 376 -36.25 -4.12 7.51
C LEU A 376 -35.15 -4.71 6.63
N TYR A 377 -34.54 -5.80 7.08
CA TYR A 377 -33.58 -6.54 6.27
C TYR A 377 -33.77 -8.06 6.38
N SER A 378 -33.31 -8.78 5.39
CA SER A 378 -33.19 -10.24 5.40
C SER A 378 -31.79 -10.65 4.99
N LEU A 379 -31.25 -11.68 5.64
CA LEU A 379 -29.97 -12.30 5.26
C LEU A 379 -30.16 -13.39 4.19
N ASP A 380 -31.40 -13.75 3.86
CA ASP A 380 -31.70 -14.80 2.89
C ASP A 380 -31.75 -14.22 1.47
N LYS A 381 -30.86 -14.68 0.59
CA LYS A 381 -30.81 -14.23 -0.82
C LYS A 381 -32.12 -14.53 -1.58
N ARG A 382 -32.94 -15.48 -1.14
CA ARG A 382 -34.27 -15.77 -1.73
C ARG A 382 -35.26 -14.62 -1.52
N SER A 383 -35.07 -13.80 -0.50
CA SER A 383 -35.88 -12.61 -0.22
C SER A 383 -35.76 -11.54 -1.32
N GLN A 384 -34.81 -11.66 -2.25
CA GLN A 384 -34.67 -10.73 -3.39
C GLN A 384 -35.89 -10.72 -4.32
N LEU A 385 -36.67 -11.79 -4.34
CA LEU A 385 -37.87 -11.89 -5.18
C LEU A 385 -39.13 -11.36 -4.50
N ALA A 386 -39.04 -10.94 -3.24
CA ALA A 386 -40.15 -10.40 -2.49
C ALA A 386 -40.65 -9.10 -3.13
N ARG A 387 -41.97 -8.98 -3.25
CA ARG A 387 -42.63 -7.71 -3.57
C ARG A 387 -43.09 -7.07 -2.28
N TRP A 388 -42.75 -5.81 -2.10
CA TRP A 388 -43.09 -5.04 -0.91
C TRP A 388 -43.19 -3.56 -1.27
N ASP A 389 -44.15 -2.85 -0.67
CA ASP A 389 -44.40 -1.42 -0.97
C ASP A 389 -43.35 -0.48 -0.33
N SER A 390 -42.27 -1.04 0.21
CA SER A 390 -41.20 -0.32 0.90
C SER A 390 -39.85 -0.93 0.58
N ILE A 391 -38.79 -0.32 1.10
CA ILE A 391 -37.45 -0.90 1.04
C ILE A 391 -37.37 -2.09 2.01
N LEU A 392 -37.22 -3.29 1.46
CA LEU A 392 -36.75 -4.48 2.17
C LEU A 392 -35.32 -4.75 1.72
N LEU A 393 -34.35 -4.63 2.63
CA LEU A 393 -32.95 -4.87 2.32
C LEU A 393 -32.64 -6.37 2.28
N VAL A 394 -31.78 -6.79 1.36
CA VAL A 394 -31.24 -8.16 1.31
C VAL A 394 -29.74 -8.08 1.47
N LEU A 395 -29.27 -8.29 2.68
CA LEU A 395 -27.93 -7.91 3.11
C LEU A 395 -27.05 -9.12 3.41
N GLU A 396 -25.74 -8.92 3.32
CA GLU A 396 -24.73 -9.76 3.95
C GLU A 396 -24.42 -9.27 5.37
N VAL A 397 -23.76 -10.09 6.19
CA VAL A 397 -23.53 -9.80 7.62
C VAL A 397 -22.70 -8.53 7.79
N GLU A 398 -21.75 -8.32 6.89
CA GLU A 398 -20.86 -7.16 6.82
C GLU A 398 -21.64 -5.88 6.51
N GLU A 399 -22.61 -5.94 5.60
CA GLU A 399 -23.46 -4.81 5.24
C GLU A 399 -24.38 -4.40 6.39
N VAL A 400 -24.86 -5.36 7.19
CA VAL A 400 -25.61 -5.06 8.42
C VAL A 400 -24.76 -4.24 9.38
N ARG A 401 -23.48 -4.61 9.59
CA ARG A 401 -22.57 -3.86 10.47
C ARG A 401 -22.33 -2.44 9.96
N VAL A 402 -22.22 -2.26 8.64
CA VAL A 402 -22.12 -0.94 8.02
C VAL A 402 -23.36 -0.10 8.34
N LEU A 403 -24.56 -0.65 8.15
CA LEU A 403 -25.81 0.07 8.39
C LEU A 403 -26.09 0.32 9.87
N GLN A 404 -25.69 -0.56 10.78
CA GLN A 404 -25.82 -0.36 12.24
C GLN A 404 -25.08 0.88 12.73
N LYS A 405 -24.04 1.34 12.00
CA LYS A 405 -23.37 2.60 12.29
C LYS A 405 -24.29 3.82 12.09
N TYR A 406 -25.23 3.74 11.16
CA TYR A 406 -26.07 4.85 10.72
C TYR A 406 -27.52 4.75 11.21
N PHE A 407 -28.00 3.54 11.48
CA PHE A 407 -29.39 3.27 11.85
C PHE A 407 -29.45 2.39 13.10
N SER A 408 -30.01 2.94 14.18
CA SER A 408 -30.11 2.23 15.47
C SER A 408 -31.20 1.15 15.50
N ASN A 409 -32.14 1.18 14.57
CA ASN A 409 -33.30 0.28 14.54
C ASN A 409 -33.37 -0.49 13.20
N LEU A 410 -32.54 -1.54 13.11
CA LEU A 410 -32.56 -2.51 12.02
C LEU A 410 -33.22 -3.81 12.48
N THR A 411 -34.29 -4.22 11.82
CA THR A 411 -35.04 -5.43 12.17
C THR A 411 -34.82 -6.52 11.13
N ALA A 412 -34.25 -7.64 11.59
CA ALA A 412 -34.07 -8.84 10.78
C ALA A 412 -35.39 -9.56 10.54
N LEU A 413 -35.59 -10.05 9.32
CA LEU A 413 -36.72 -10.90 8.95
C LEU A 413 -36.21 -12.22 8.39
N THR A 414 -36.79 -13.30 8.89
CA THR A 414 -36.67 -14.63 8.30
C THR A 414 -37.35 -14.68 6.92
N TYR A 415 -36.97 -15.65 6.09
CA TYR A 415 -37.59 -15.81 4.77
C TYR A 415 -39.10 -16.04 4.85
N ASP A 416 -39.58 -16.78 5.85
CA ASP A 416 -41.02 -17.03 6.04
C ASP A 416 -41.78 -15.75 6.43
N GLU A 417 -41.17 -14.89 7.24
CA GLU A 417 -41.72 -13.57 7.56
C GLU A 417 -41.76 -12.66 6.33
N VAL A 418 -40.68 -12.65 5.53
CA VAL A 418 -40.64 -11.94 4.25
C VAL A 418 -41.74 -12.44 3.31
N ARG A 419 -41.91 -13.76 3.19
CA ARG A 419 -42.97 -14.37 2.37
C ARG A 419 -44.36 -13.97 2.85
N ALA A 420 -44.60 -14.02 4.16
CA ALA A 420 -45.87 -13.61 4.76
C ALA A 420 -46.15 -12.11 4.56
N LEU A 421 -45.11 -11.27 4.61
CA LEU A 421 -45.21 -9.85 4.29
C LEU A 421 -45.59 -9.62 2.83
N SER A 422 -44.94 -10.30 1.88
CA SER A 422 -45.30 -10.21 0.46
C SER A 422 -46.71 -10.71 0.15
N MET A 423 -47.28 -11.59 0.97
CA MET A 423 -48.67 -12.05 0.85
C MET A 423 -49.68 -11.15 1.57
N GLY A 424 -49.24 -10.06 2.21
CA GLY A 424 -50.11 -9.13 2.95
C GLY A 424 -50.61 -9.64 4.30
N THR A 425 -50.24 -10.85 4.72
CA THR A 425 -50.79 -11.50 5.93
C THR A 425 -50.14 -11.01 7.24
N MET A 426 -48.99 -10.33 7.17
CA MET A 426 -48.24 -9.87 8.35
C MET A 426 -48.38 -8.38 8.70
N GLN A 427 -49.14 -7.58 7.93
CA GLN A 427 -49.23 -6.13 8.17
C GLN A 427 -49.69 -5.78 9.60
N HIS A 428 -50.61 -6.56 10.18
CA HIS A 428 -51.10 -6.37 11.55
C HIS A 428 -50.09 -6.78 12.64
N LYS A 429 -49.23 -7.79 12.39
CA LYS A 429 -48.22 -8.24 13.36
C LYS A 429 -47.06 -7.26 13.48
N LEU A 430 -46.59 -6.73 12.35
CA LEU A 430 -45.62 -5.62 12.38
C LEU A 430 -46.21 -4.39 13.08
N ALA A 431 -47.50 -4.10 12.89
CA ALA A 431 -48.18 -3.02 13.60
C ALA A 431 -48.23 -3.19 15.13
N GLY A 432 -48.18 -4.43 15.62
CA GLY A 432 -48.05 -4.74 17.05
C GLY A 432 -46.61 -4.64 17.56
N ALA A 433 -45.63 -5.09 16.77
CA ALA A 433 -44.21 -4.94 17.10
C ALA A 433 -43.74 -3.47 17.12
N ARG A 434 -44.47 -2.57 16.41
CA ARG A 434 -44.30 -1.10 16.44
C ARG A 434 -44.42 -0.45 17.84
N ARG A 435 -44.82 -1.19 18.88
CA ARG A 435 -45.11 -0.64 20.22
C ARG A 435 -44.06 -0.91 21.31
N LEU A 436 -42.94 -1.57 21.04
CA LEU A 436 -41.84 -1.70 22.01
C LEU A 436 -40.47 -1.58 21.32
N ALA A 437 -39.48 -0.86 21.84
CA ALA A 437 -39.37 -0.18 23.13
C ALA A 437 -39.05 1.33 22.93
N PRO A 438 -39.57 2.24 23.79
CA PRO A 438 -38.87 3.50 23.98
C PRO A 438 -37.42 3.17 24.32
N VAL A 439 -36.46 3.96 23.84
CA VAL A 439 -35.06 3.87 24.27
C VAL A 439 -35.07 3.64 25.78
N VAL A 440 -34.69 2.44 26.22
CA VAL A 440 -34.69 2.11 27.65
C VAL A 440 -33.57 2.96 28.22
N SER A 441 -33.95 4.10 28.76
CA SER A 441 -33.03 4.97 29.46
C SER A 441 -33.06 4.55 30.92
N ARG A 442 -31.95 4.05 31.44
CA ARG A 442 -31.83 3.86 32.89
C ARG A 442 -31.71 5.25 33.52
N GLN A 443 -32.68 5.59 34.35
CA GLN A 443 -32.61 6.78 35.19
C GLN A 443 -31.93 6.42 36.50
N HIS A 444 -30.76 7.01 36.75
CA HIS A 444 -30.12 6.98 38.05
C HIS A 444 -30.32 8.33 38.73
N SER A 445 -30.94 8.33 39.91
CA SER A 445 -31.06 9.53 40.73
C SER A 445 -29.97 9.51 41.79
N LEU A 446 -29.11 10.51 41.78
CA LEU A 446 -28.08 10.72 42.79
C LEU A 446 -28.53 11.84 43.72
N SER A 447 -28.61 11.54 45.02
CA SER A 447 -28.85 12.52 46.07
C SER A 447 -27.51 13.11 46.51
N THR A 448 -27.32 14.41 46.32
CA THR A 448 -26.18 15.13 46.89
C THR A 448 -26.46 15.56 48.34
N GLN A 449 -25.43 15.85 49.15
CA GLN A 449 -25.59 16.26 50.55
C GLN A 449 -26.43 17.56 50.70
N ASP A 450 -26.52 18.37 49.65
CA ASP A 450 -27.28 19.63 49.61
C ASP A 450 -28.75 19.47 49.16
N GLN A 451 -29.34 18.27 49.27
CA GLN A 451 -30.71 17.95 48.83
C GLN A 451 -31.03 18.19 47.35
N ASN A 452 -30.03 18.42 46.48
CA ASN A 452 -30.25 18.47 45.04
C ASN A 452 -30.24 17.05 44.45
N VAL A 453 -31.33 16.69 43.77
CA VAL A 453 -31.48 15.43 43.04
C VAL A 453 -30.98 15.63 41.61
N LEU A 454 -29.87 14.97 41.27
CA LEU A 454 -29.36 14.89 39.91
C LEU A 454 -29.91 13.62 39.26
N THR A 455 -30.60 13.78 38.12
CA THR A 455 -31.08 12.66 37.32
C THR A 455 -30.14 12.45 36.15
N LEU A 456 -29.47 11.31 36.15
CA LEU A 456 -28.66 10.81 35.04
C LEU A 456 -29.55 9.95 34.15
N ILE A 457 -29.67 10.33 32.87
CA ILE A 457 -30.39 9.55 31.87
C ILE A 457 -29.33 8.90 30.97
N ILE A 458 -29.21 7.57 31.05
CA ILE A 458 -28.28 6.78 30.25
C ILE A 458 -29.09 5.96 29.23
N PRO A 459 -29.07 6.32 27.94
CA PRO A 459 -29.73 5.55 26.90
C PRO A 459 -28.90 4.31 26.55
N ASP A 460 -29.51 3.13 26.48
CA ASP A 460 -28.83 1.84 26.19
C ASP A 460 -28.10 1.80 24.82
N THR A 461 -28.35 2.77 23.93
CA THR A 461 -27.75 2.85 22.59
C THR A 461 -26.61 3.86 22.45
N TYR A 462 -26.23 4.59 23.51
CA TYR A 462 -25.11 5.53 23.43
C TYR A 462 -23.77 4.79 23.46
N PRO A 463 -22.79 5.17 22.61
CA PRO A 463 -21.47 4.56 22.65
C PRO A 463 -20.90 4.73 24.05
N THR A 464 -20.38 3.62 24.59
CA THR A 464 -19.82 3.46 25.92
C THR A 464 -19.06 4.71 26.37
N GLY A 465 -19.69 5.55 27.20
CA GLY A 465 -18.99 6.65 27.82
C GLY A 465 -19.70 7.99 28.00
N GLN A 466 -20.97 8.23 27.68
CA GLN A 466 -21.56 9.56 27.96
C GLN A 466 -22.99 9.48 28.53
N ALA A 467 -23.21 10.07 29.71
CA ALA A 467 -24.50 10.20 30.39
C ALA A 467 -25.01 11.64 30.31
N LEU A 468 -26.33 11.82 30.18
CA LEU A 468 -26.95 13.14 30.12
C LEU A 468 -27.33 13.60 31.53
N VAL A 469 -26.81 14.74 31.98
CA VAL A 469 -27.05 15.26 33.34
C VAL A 469 -28.21 16.25 33.32
N VAL A 470 -29.26 15.93 34.08
CA VAL A 470 -30.45 16.77 34.23
C VAL A 470 -30.65 17.14 35.70
N ASN A 471 -30.86 18.42 35.98
CA ASN A 471 -31.20 18.93 37.31
C ASN A 471 -32.45 19.82 37.21
N LYS A 472 -33.49 19.50 37.98
CA LYS A 472 -34.78 20.23 37.99
C LYS A 472 -35.34 20.48 36.57
N GLY A 473 -35.23 19.50 35.69
CA GLY A 473 -35.74 19.57 34.30
C GLY A 473 -34.91 20.40 33.32
N LYS A 474 -33.81 21.04 33.74
CA LYS A 474 -32.86 21.71 32.84
C LYS A 474 -31.66 20.81 32.53
N ARG A 475 -31.23 20.78 31.26
CA ARG A 475 -30.05 20.03 30.79
C ARG A 475 -28.78 20.80 31.12
N TYR A 476 -27.83 20.18 31.82
CA TYR A 476 -26.58 20.83 32.25
C TYR A 476 -25.33 20.35 31.51
N GLY A 477 -25.37 19.22 30.80
CA GLY A 477 -24.25 18.75 29.98
C GLY A 477 -24.22 17.23 29.79
N THR A 478 -23.13 16.73 29.20
CA THR A 478 -22.79 15.29 29.09
C THR A 478 -21.63 14.96 30.03
N ALA A 479 -21.68 13.82 30.73
CA ALA A 479 -20.66 13.36 31.67
C ALA A 479 -20.13 11.97 31.26
N LEU A 480 -18.81 11.73 31.38
CA LEU A 480 -18.22 10.42 31.12
C LEU A 480 -18.31 9.51 32.37
N PRO A 481 -18.69 8.22 32.26
CA PRO A 481 -18.73 7.32 33.40
C PRO A 481 -17.30 7.05 33.86
N GLY A 482 -16.96 7.56 35.05
CA GLY A 482 -15.62 7.47 35.65
C GLY A 482 -15.13 8.77 36.32
N VAL A 483 -15.90 9.86 36.26
CA VAL A 483 -15.64 11.12 36.97
C VAL A 483 -16.78 11.44 37.93
#